data_AF-A0A941DR52-F1
#
_entry.id   AF-A0A941DR52-F1
#
_cell.length_a   1.000
_cell.length_b   1.000
_cell.length_c   1.000
_cell.angle_alpha   90.00
_cell.angle_beta   90.00
_cell.angle_gamma   90.00
#
_symmetry.space_group_name_H-M   'P 1'
#
loop_
_entity.id
_entity.type
_entity.pdbx_description
1 polymer ?
#
loop_
_entity_poly.entity_id
_entity_poly.type
_entity_poly.pdbx_seq_one_letter_code
_entity_poly.pdbx_strand_id
1 'polypeptide(L)'
;IKSFDWDELKTAYNGRSTRARGMATGGNETYEPPFRGAIVISQNNPVNASEAILSRIVHLYFDRSTQTAESGEAADQLKYMSVENVSGFILAATKREKAIMEMISAKTPIYLKELRQSPHVKMPRLAETHAQMLAIADALGLV
;
A
#
# COMPACT_ATOMS: atom_id res chain seq x y z
N ILE A 1 0.15 -1.58 -27.78
CA ILE A 1 0.38 -0.81 -26.52
C ILE A 1 1.18 -1.73 -25.60
N LYS A 2 2.39 -1.33 -25.17
CA LYS A 2 3.19 -2.14 -24.25
C LYS A 2 2.62 -1.92 -22.85
N SER A 3 2.07 -2.96 -22.23
CA SER A 3 1.60 -2.89 -20.84
C SER A 3 2.79 -2.68 -19.91
N PHE A 4 2.57 -1.97 -18.80
CA PHE A 4 3.56 -1.82 -17.75
C PHE A 4 4.00 -3.21 -17.21
N ASP A 5 5.30 -3.40 -17.02
CA ASP A 5 5.83 -4.63 -16.43
C ASP A 5 5.83 -4.50 -14.90
N TRP A 6 4.83 -5.11 -14.27
CA TRP A 6 4.67 -5.07 -12.81
C TRP A 6 5.82 -5.76 -12.07
N ASP A 7 6.56 -6.65 -12.72
CA ASP A 7 7.65 -7.37 -12.08
C ASP A 7 8.87 -6.48 -11.77
N GLU A 8 8.97 -5.30 -12.39
CA GLU A 8 9.95 -4.26 -12.04
C GLU A 8 9.79 -3.79 -10.58
N LEU A 9 8.60 -3.93 -10.00
CA LEU A 9 8.29 -3.47 -8.63
C LEU A 9 8.65 -4.49 -7.54
N LYS A 10 9.17 -5.68 -7.89
CA LYS A 10 9.51 -6.74 -6.92
C LYS A 10 10.48 -6.25 -5.84
N THR A 11 11.43 -5.40 -6.20
CA THR A 11 12.45 -4.88 -5.29
C THR A 11 11.87 -3.86 -4.31
N ALA A 12 10.88 -3.07 -4.74
CA ALA A 12 10.25 -2.02 -3.94
C ALA A 12 9.60 -2.55 -2.66
N TYR A 13 9.00 -3.75 -2.69
CA TYR A 13 8.31 -4.33 -1.54
C TYR A 13 9.21 -4.47 -0.29
N ASN A 14 10.48 -4.81 -0.48
CA ASN A 14 11.44 -4.94 0.61
C ASN A 14 12.24 -3.64 0.86
N GLY A 15 11.75 -2.51 0.33
CA GLY A 15 12.42 -1.22 0.44
C GLY A 15 13.73 -1.10 -0.34
N ARG A 16 14.02 -2.03 -1.26
CA ARG A 16 15.18 -1.91 -2.15
C ARG A 16 14.95 -0.81 -3.18
N SER A 17 16.03 -0.28 -3.73
CA SER A 17 15.93 0.77 -4.73
C SER A 17 15.15 0.29 -5.97
N THR A 18 14.36 1.20 -6.53
CA THR A 18 13.70 1.03 -7.84
C THR A 18 14.54 1.57 -8.99
N ARG A 19 15.64 2.29 -8.69
CA ARG A 19 16.53 2.90 -9.70
C ARG A 19 17.94 3.15 -9.17
N ALA A 20 18.93 3.09 -10.04
CA ALA A 20 20.30 3.51 -9.75
C ALA A 20 20.64 4.80 -10.52
N ARG A 21 21.40 5.70 -9.90
CA ARG A 21 21.97 6.88 -10.57
C ARG A 21 23.49 6.87 -10.42
N GLY A 22 24.23 7.05 -11.51
CA GLY A 22 25.67 7.25 -11.46
C GLY A 22 26.03 8.55 -10.73
N MET A 23 27.08 8.51 -9.91
CA MET A 23 27.59 9.68 -9.20
C MET A 23 28.74 10.31 -9.98
N ALA A 24 28.74 11.64 -10.07
CA ALA A 24 29.79 12.39 -10.76
C ALA A 24 31.05 12.55 -9.88
N THR A 25 31.62 11.44 -9.43
CA THR A 25 32.79 11.40 -8.51
C THR A 25 34.09 11.00 -9.21
N GLY A 26 34.10 10.89 -10.54
CA GLY A 26 35.27 10.45 -11.32
C GLY A 26 35.54 8.94 -11.25
N GLY A 27 34.69 8.18 -10.54
CA GLY A 27 34.71 6.72 -10.45
C GLY A 27 33.36 6.08 -10.83
N ASN A 28 33.22 4.78 -10.59
CA ASN A 28 32.03 3.98 -10.92
C ASN A 28 31.01 3.87 -9.77
N GLU A 29 30.88 4.92 -8.96
CA GLU A 29 29.96 4.91 -7.82
C GLU A 29 28.51 5.10 -8.27
N THR A 30 27.60 4.31 -7.70
CA THR A 30 26.15 4.42 -7.93
C THR A 30 25.40 4.78 -6.66
N TYR A 31 24.37 5.60 -6.81
CA TYR A 31 23.44 5.97 -5.76
C TYR A 31 22.09 5.27 -5.98
N GLU A 32 21.72 4.45 -5.00
CA GLU A 32 20.52 3.62 -5.01
C GLU A 32 19.72 3.83 -3.71
N PRO A 33 18.91 4.90 -3.62
CA PRO A 33 18.15 5.17 -2.40
C PRO A 33 17.09 4.09 -2.16
N PRO A 34 16.88 3.66 -0.90
CA PRO A 34 15.84 2.69 -0.59
C PRO A 34 14.45 3.26 -0.91
N PHE A 35 13.56 2.40 -1.38
CA PHE A 35 12.16 2.77 -1.58
C PHE A 35 11.46 2.85 -0.22
N ARG A 36 10.82 3.99 0.07
CA ARG A 36 10.14 4.27 1.35
C ARG A 36 8.69 4.75 1.16
N GLY A 37 8.09 4.43 0.02
CA GLY A 37 6.74 4.82 -0.32
C GLY A 37 5.77 3.65 -0.32
N ALA A 38 4.55 3.92 -0.78
CA ALA A 38 3.57 2.93 -1.17
C ALA A 38 3.28 3.08 -2.66
N ILE A 39 2.86 1.98 -3.31
CA ILE A 39 2.42 1.99 -4.70
C ILE A 39 0.92 1.74 -4.69
N VAL A 40 0.16 2.66 -5.29
CA VAL A 40 -1.29 2.53 -5.46
C VAL A 40 -1.57 2.31 -6.93
N ILE A 41 -2.29 1.22 -7.23
CA ILE A 41 -2.64 0.84 -8.60
C ILE A 41 -4.15 1.04 -8.76
N SER A 42 -4.55 2.06 -9.52
CA SER A 42 -5.95 2.36 -9.81
C SER A 42 -6.21 2.25 -11.30
N GLN A 43 -6.82 1.14 -11.73
CA GLN A 43 -7.14 0.84 -13.12
C GLN A 43 -8.30 -0.15 -13.23
N ASN A 44 -8.95 -0.19 -14.39
CA ASN A 44 -10.01 -1.16 -14.68
C ASN A 44 -9.45 -2.52 -15.12
N ASN A 45 -8.21 -2.55 -15.65
CA ASN A 45 -7.58 -3.78 -16.10
C ASN A 45 -6.98 -4.55 -14.93
N PRO A 46 -7.09 -5.89 -14.90
CA PRO A 46 -6.44 -6.69 -13.87
C PRO A 46 -4.93 -6.54 -13.95
N VAL A 47 -4.28 -6.53 -12.77
CA VAL A 47 -2.82 -6.60 -12.68
C VAL A 47 -2.38 -7.99 -13.10
N ASN A 48 -1.84 -8.11 -14.31
CA ASN A 48 -1.24 -9.35 -14.79
C ASN A 48 0.26 -9.33 -14.46
N ALA A 49 0.63 -10.02 -13.38
CA ALA A 49 1.99 -10.03 -12.85
C ALA A 49 2.37 -11.43 -12.34
N SER A 50 3.65 -11.64 -12.04
CA SER A 50 4.08 -12.88 -11.41
C SER A 50 3.45 -13.07 -10.02
N GLU A 51 3.37 -14.32 -9.55
CA GLU A 51 2.93 -14.66 -8.20
C GLU A 51 3.69 -13.88 -7.12
N ALA A 52 4.96 -13.55 -7.40
CA ALA A 52 5.77 -12.72 -6.52
C ALA A 52 5.19 -11.31 -6.32
N ILE A 53 4.61 -10.68 -7.34
CA ILE A 53 3.93 -9.39 -7.19
C ILE A 53 2.55 -9.57 -6.57
N LEU A 54 1.76 -10.51 -7.09
CA LEU A 54 0.37 -10.72 -6.63
C LEU A 54 0.29 -11.09 -5.14
N SER A 55 1.29 -11.78 -4.60
CA SER A 55 1.36 -12.11 -3.16
C SER A 55 1.82 -10.96 -2.26
N ARG A 56 2.09 -9.77 -2.82
CA ARG A 56 2.68 -8.59 -2.16
C ARG A 56 1.82 -7.33 -2.28
N ILE A 57 0.65 -7.43 -2.89
CA ILE A 57 -0.30 -6.33 -3.01
C ILE A 57 -1.66 -6.77 -2.47
N VAL A 58 -2.44 -5.79 -1.99
CA VAL A 58 -3.84 -6.02 -1.60
C VAL A 58 -4.73 -5.56 -2.74
N HIS A 59 -5.58 -6.46 -3.22
CA HIS A 59 -6.53 -6.17 -4.28
C HIS A 59 -7.87 -5.76 -3.69
N LEU A 60 -8.35 -4.58 -4.09
CA LEU A 60 -9.69 -4.12 -3.78
C LEU A 60 -10.50 -4.14 -5.07
N TYR A 61 -11.59 -4.92 -5.08
CA TYR A 61 -12.49 -5.05 -6.20
C TYR A 61 -13.72 -4.19 -5.95
N PHE A 62 -13.98 -3.26 -6.87
CA PHE A 62 -15.16 -2.40 -6.84
C PHE A 62 -15.98 -2.65 -8.09
N ASP A 63 -17.25 -2.99 -7.92
CA ASP A 63 -18.22 -3.10 -9.00
C ASP A 63 -19.38 -2.14 -8.78
N ARG A 64 -20.37 -2.16 -9.68
CA ARG A 64 -21.56 -1.28 -9.61
C ARG A 64 -22.77 -1.97 -8.98
N SER A 65 -22.64 -3.20 -8.51
CA SER A 65 -23.78 -4.03 -8.09
C SER A 65 -24.47 -3.48 -6.84
N THR A 66 -23.75 -2.73 -5.99
CA THR A 66 -24.23 -2.16 -4.73
C THR A 66 -24.35 -0.63 -4.73
N GLN A 67 -24.30 0.01 -5.90
CA GLN A 67 -24.38 1.47 -6.01
C GLN A 67 -25.81 1.98 -5.75
N THR A 68 -25.93 2.91 -4.81
CA THR A 68 -27.16 3.64 -4.48
C THR A 68 -26.99 5.14 -4.78
N ALA A 69 -28.10 5.88 -4.79
CA ALA A 69 -28.07 7.35 -4.91
C ALA A 69 -27.18 7.97 -3.80
N GLU A 70 -27.33 7.50 -2.56
CA GLU A 70 -26.54 7.95 -1.40
C GLU A 70 -25.04 7.68 -1.61
N SER A 71 -24.67 6.51 -2.13
CA SER A 71 -23.26 6.20 -2.43
C SER A 71 -22.69 7.08 -3.55
N GLY A 72 -23.54 7.50 -4.50
CA GLY A 72 -23.20 8.44 -5.54
C GLY A 72 -22.92 9.83 -4.99
N GLU A 73 -23.81 10.34 -4.12
CA GLU A 73 -23.62 11.61 -3.43
C GLU A 73 -22.35 11.62 -2.58
N ALA A 74 -22.08 10.52 -1.84
CA ALA A 74 -20.86 10.38 -1.05
C ALA A 74 -19.60 10.38 -1.93
N ALA A 75 -19.64 9.70 -3.09
CA ALA A 75 -18.53 9.70 -4.04
C ALA A 75 -18.28 11.10 -4.63
N ASP A 76 -19.33 11.84 -4.94
CA ASP A 76 -19.22 13.23 -5.40
C ASP A 76 -18.65 14.13 -4.30
N GLN A 77 -19.08 13.98 -3.05
CA GLN A 77 -18.49 14.71 -1.92
C GLN A 77 -16.98 14.47 -1.79
N LEU A 78 -16.52 13.22 -1.92
CA LEU A 78 -15.09 12.91 -1.90
C LEU A 78 -14.35 13.52 -3.10
N LYS A 79 -14.94 13.43 -4.29
CA LYS A 79 -14.35 13.96 -5.54
C LYS A 79 -14.18 15.49 -5.51
N TYR A 80 -15.13 16.19 -4.90
CA TYR A 80 -15.14 17.65 -4.80
C TYR A 80 -14.65 18.18 -3.44
N MET A 81 -14.07 17.32 -2.59
CA MET A 81 -13.53 17.72 -1.30
C MET A 81 -12.37 18.71 -1.49
N SER A 82 -12.48 19.87 -0.85
CA SER A 82 -11.47 20.92 -0.98
C SER A 82 -10.15 20.53 -0.32
N VAL A 83 -9.05 21.10 -0.79
CA VAL A 83 -7.70 20.79 -0.29
C VAL A 83 -7.57 21.14 1.20
N GLU A 84 -8.24 22.20 1.64
CA GLU A 84 -8.25 22.65 3.03
C GLU A 84 -8.77 21.55 3.97
N ASN A 85 -9.73 20.75 3.51
CA ASN A 85 -10.32 19.66 4.30
C ASN A 85 -9.44 18.40 4.36
N VAL A 86 -8.48 18.21 3.44
CA VAL A 86 -7.64 17.00 3.38
C VAL A 86 -6.15 17.23 3.69
N SER A 87 -5.67 18.46 3.53
CA SER A 87 -4.24 18.80 3.63
C SER A 87 -3.62 18.56 5.01
N GLY A 88 -4.42 18.55 6.07
CA GLY A 88 -3.96 18.31 7.45
C GLY A 88 -3.54 16.87 7.75
N PHE A 89 -3.92 15.89 6.92
CA PHE A 89 -3.74 14.47 7.22
C PHE A 89 -2.29 14.09 7.49
N ILE A 90 -1.36 14.49 6.60
CA ILE A 90 0.06 14.14 6.74
C ILE A 90 0.63 14.72 8.04
N LEU A 91 0.31 15.97 8.35
CA LEU A 91 0.76 16.62 9.58
C LEU A 91 0.21 15.92 10.83
N ALA A 92 -1.07 15.55 10.82
CA ALA A 92 -1.71 14.84 11.93
C ALA A 92 -1.08 13.44 12.13
N ALA A 93 -0.86 12.70 11.05
CA ALA A 93 -0.22 11.40 11.07
C ALA A 93 1.23 11.49 11.59
N THR A 94 2.04 12.41 11.07
CA THR A 94 3.44 12.59 11.51
C THR A 94 3.53 13.00 12.99
N LYS A 95 2.63 13.85 13.48
CA LYS A 95 2.60 14.20 14.92
C LYS A 95 2.33 13.01 15.83
N ARG A 96 1.72 11.94 15.30
CA ARG A 96 1.37 10.72 16.04
C ARG A 96 2.17 9.51 15.58
N GLU A 97 3.26 9.72 14.83
CA GLU A 97 4.08 8.66 14.22
C GLU A 97 4.43 7.56 15.24
N LYS A 98 4.91 7.94 16.43
CA LYS A 98 5.28 6.98 17.48
C LYS A 98 4.12 6.04 17.85
N ALA A 99 2.94 6.60 18.12
CA ALA A 99 1.77 5.82 18.51
C ALA A 99 1.27 4.93 17.36
N ILE A 100 1.32 5.44 16.13
CA ILE A 100 1.00 4.67 14.91
C ILE A 100 1.95 3.47 14.77
N MET A 101 3.26 3.70 14.89
CA MET A 101 4.27 2.64 14.78
C MET A 101 4.15 1.61 15.91
N GLU A 102 3.85 2.04 17.13
CA GLU A 102 3.57 1.15 18.26
C GLU A 102 2.33 0.28 18.00
N MET A 103 1.24 0.87 17.51
CA MET A 103 0.03 0.13 17.16
C MET A 103 0.27 -0.88 16.04
N ILE A 104 0.96 -0.47 14.95
CA ILE A 104 1.29 -1.37 13.84
C ILE A 104 2.13 -2.56 14.34
N SER A 105 3.15 -2.29 15.17
CA SER A 105 4.01 -3.32 15.75
C SER A 105 3.24 -4.29 16.65
N ALA A 106 2.31 -3.78 17.46
CA ALA A 106 1.50 -4.59 18.37
C ALA A 106 0.42 -5.42 17.65
N LYS A 107 -0.23 -4.85 16.62
CA LYS A 107 -1.38 -5.44 15.93
C LYS A 107 -1.00 -6.41 14.82
N THR A 108 0.07 -6.15 14.08
CA THR A 108 0.47 -6.99 12.95
C THR A 108 0.64 -8.48 13.33
N PRO A 109 1.32 -8.85 14.44
CA PRO A 109 1.46 -10.25 14.83
C PRO A 109 0.12 -10.95 15.15
N ILE A 110 -0.86 -10.21 15.65
CA ILE A 110 -2.20 -10.71 16.00
C ILE A 110 -2.93 -11.09 14.71
N TYR A 111 -3.04 -10.15 13.76
CA TYR A 111 -3.68 -10.42 12.47
C TYR A 111 -2.95 -11.48 11.66
N LEU A 112 -1.61 -11.52 11.74
CA LEU A 112 -0.83 -12.55 11.08
C LEU A 112 -1.18 -13.95 11.62
N LYS A 113 -1.35 -14.09 12.93
CA LYS A 113 -1.76 -15.35 13.55
C LYS A 113 -3.15 -15.77 13.08
N GLU A 114 -4.10 -14.84 13.06
CA GLU A 114 -5.47 -15.09 12.60
C GLU A 114 -5.50 -15.50 11.12
N LEU A 115 -4.82 -14.76 10.25
CA LEU A 115 -4.77 -15.04 8.81
C LEU A 115 -4.09 -16.37 8.50
N ARG A 116 -3.06 -16.77 9.26
CA ARG A 116 -2.40 -18.08 9.10
C ARG A 116 -3.29 -19.26 9.49
N GLN A 117 -4.33 -19.04 10.29
CA GLN A 117 -5.31 -20.07 10.63
C GLN A 117 -6.40 -20.22 9.57
N SER A 118 -6.53 -19.25 8.65
CA SER A 118 -7.54 -19.30 7.59
C SER A 118 -7.16 -20.32 6.51
N PRO A 119 -8.06 -21.28 6.17
CA PRO A 119 -7.81 -22.25 5.11
C PRO A 119 -7.72 -21.61 3.71
N HIS A 120 -8.18 -20.37 3.57
CA HIS A 120 -8.14 -19.62 2.32
C HIS A 120 -6.79 -18.94 2.07
N VAL A 121 -5.96 -18.77 3.10
CA VAL A 121 -4.66 -18.08 3.01
C VAL A 121 -3.55 -19.11 2.90
N LYS A 122 -3.17 -19.44 1.66
CA LYS A 122 -2.19 -20.51 1.38
C LYS A 122 -0.73 -20.03 1.34
N MET A 123 -0.51 -18.72 1.18
CA MET A 123 0.82 -18.14 1.01
C MET A 123 1.21 -17.32 2.24
N PRO A 124 2.37 -17.60 2.87
CA PRO A 124 2.83 -16.83 4.03
C PRO A 124 2.92 -15.32 3.78
N ARG A 125 3.42 -14.91 2.61
CA ARG A 125 3.56 -13.49 2.25
C ARG A 125 2.21 -12.78 2.13
N LEU A 126 1.20 -13.48 1.62
CA LEU A 126 -0.15 -12.92 1.52
C LEU A 126 -0.71 -12.61 2.93
N ALA A 127 -0.50 -13.52 3.88
CA ALA A 127 -0.87 -13.29 5.28
C ALA A 127 -0.13 -12.08 5.88
N GLU A 128 1.18 -11.95 5.62
CA GLU A 128 2.00 -10.84 6.12
C GLU A 128 1.55 -9.49 5.56
N THR A 129 1.35 -9.40 4.24
CA THR A 129 0.88 -8.17 3.59
C THR A 129 -0.49 -7.74 4.12
N HIS A 130 -1.44 -8.68 4.24
CA HIS A 130 -2.79 -8.35 4.72
C HIS A 130 -2.82 -8.04 6.23
N ALA A 131 -2.01 -8.73 7.04
CA ALA A 131 -1.89 -8.44 8.47
C ALA A 131 -1.39 -7.01 8.71
N GLN A 132 -0.39 -6.58 7.94
CA GLN A 132 0.13 -5.22 8.02
C GLN A 132 -0.93 -4.18 7.59
N MET A 133 -1.69 -4.45 6.52
CA MET A 133 -2.76 -3.56 6.09
C MET A 133 -3.89 -3.43 7.10
N LEU A 134 -4.28 -4.51 7.77
CA LEU A 134 -5.26 -4.47 8.87
C LEU A 134 -4.75 -3.64 10.05
N ALA A 135 -3.48 -3.82 10.43
CA ALA A 135 -2.86 -3.02 11.49
C ALA A 135 -2.77 -1.52 11.15
N ILE A 136 -2.51 -1.19 9.88
CA ILE A 136 -2.53 0.19 9.39
C ILE A 136 -3.96 0.75 9.42
N ALA A 137 -4.97 -0.03 9.03
CA ALA A 137 -6.37 0.40 9.09
C ALA A 137 -6.81 0.73 10.52
N ASP A 138 -6.43 -0.08 11.51
CA ASP A 138 -6.60 0.23 12.93
C ASP A 138 -5.89 1.54 13.32
N ALA A 139 -4.65 1.73 12.85
CA ALA A 139 -3.86 2.92 13.16
C ALA A 139 -4.39 4.21 12.54
N LEU A 140 -5.23 4.14 11.49
CA LEU A 140 -5.93 5.31 10.95
C LEU A 140 -6.85 5.93 12.00
N GLY A 141 -7.40 5.15 12.94
CA GLY A 141 -8.22 5.68 14.03
C GLY A 141 -7.45 6.56 15.02
N LEU A 142 -6.11 6.58 14.93
CA LEU A 142 -5.28 7.50 15.70
C LEU A 142 -5.11 8.85 15.01
N VAL A 143 -5.46 9.01 13.73
CA VAL A 143 -5.27 10.24 12.93
C VAL A 143 -6.57 11.04 12.88
#